data_AF-A0A9X4BSU9-F1
#
_entry.id   AF-A0A9X4BSU9-F1
#
_cell.length_a   1.000
_cell.length_b   1.000
_cell.length_c   1.000
_cell.angle_alpha   90.00
_cell.angle_beta   90.00
_cell.angle_gamma   90.00
#
_symmetry.space_group_name_H-M   'P 1'
#
loop_
_entity.id
_entity.type
_entity.pdbx_description
1 polymer ?
#
loop_
_entity_poly.entity_id
_entity_poly.type
_entity_poly.pdbx_seq_one_letter_code
_entity_poly.pdbx_strand_id
1 'polypeptide(L)'
;MTAAPVVDQGPVGPDHPEHPDHYLFAQIREAVAVLDAELNKPTDEASVRMAARLLPLAKQHGFDQVDYVVLSRHVGEVGENVFLVRGELADPAHLRAHITTHEAMETSVEASMAQLDEINRRLMLRLPPR
;
A
#
# COMPACT_ATOMS: atom_id res chain seq x y z
N MET A 1 25.82 -7.31 -36.42
CA MET A 1 25.60 -7.33 -34.96
C MET A 1 24.82 -6.08 -34.61
N THR A 2 23.49 -6.15 -34.68
CA THR A 2 22.62 -5.00 -34.41
C THR A 2 22.34 -4.99 -32.91
N ALA A 3 22.87 -4.00 -32.20
CA ALA A 3 22.58 -3.81 -30.78
C ALA A 3 21.09 -3.49 -30.62
N ALA A 4 20.40 -4.30 -29.79
CA ALA A 4 19.03 -4.02 -29.39
C ALA A 4 18.98 -2.70 -28.60
N PRO A 5 17.90 -1.91 -28.71
CA PRO A 5 17.79 -0.69 -27.93
C PRO A 5 17.70 -1.07 -26.46
N VAL A 6 18.64 -0.58 -25.66
CA VAL A 6 18.51 -0.54 -24.20
C VAL A 6 17.38 0.45 -23.95
N VAL A 7 16.18 -0.10 -23.76
CA VAL A 7 15.04 0.68 -23.30
C VAL A 7 15.38 1.14 -21.89
N ASP A 8 15.72 2.41 -21.76
CA ASP A 8 15.84 3.13 -20.51
C ASP A 8 14.45 3.15 -19.87
N GLN A 9 14.13 2.09 -19.12
CA GLN A 9 12.90 2.00 -18.36
C GLN A 9 13.04 3.03 -17.25
N GLY A 10 12.13 4.01 -17.22
CA GLY A 10 11.96 4.89 -16.08
C GLY A 10 11.82 4.07 -14.78
N PRO A 11 11.88 4.72 -13.60
CA PRO A 11 11.86 4.03 -12.32
C PRO A 11 10.79 2.94 -12.30
N VAL A 12 11.26 1.71 -12.18
CA VAL A 12 10.44 0.51 -12.27
C VAL A 12 9.52 0.51 -11.05
N GLY A 13 8.20 0.64 -11.25
CA GLY A 13 7.24 0.83 -10.15
C GLY A 13 7.09 -0.38 -9.22
N PRO A 14 6.33 -0.25 -8.11
CA PRO A 14 6.20 -1.31 -7.10
C PRO A 14 5.53 -2.60 -7.60
N ASP A 15 4.91 -2.60 -8.78
CA ASP A 15 4.42 -3.82 -9.42
C ASP A 15 5.54 -4.76 -9.90
N HIS A 16 6.77 -4.29 -10.01
CA HIS A 16 7.88 -5.07 -10.52
C HIS A 16 8.75 -5.68 -9.40
N PRO A 17 9.20 -6.95 -9.53
CA PRO A 17 9.94 -7.65 -8.48
C PRO A 17 11.23 -7.00 -8.00
N GLU A 18 11.87 -6.18 -8.86
CA GLU A 18 13.12 -5.49 -8.53
C GLU A 18 12.91 -4.20 -7.72
N HIS A 19 11.67 -3.72 -7.59
CA HIS A 19 11.38 -2.52 -6.80
C HIS A 19 11.45 -2.84 -5.30
N PRO A 20 12.09 -2.01 -4.46
CA PRO A 20 12.25 -2.27 -3.03
C PRO A 20 10.92 -2.43 -2.28
N ASP A 21 9.86 -1.77 -2.74
CA ASP A 21 8.53 -1.84 -2.11
C ASP A 21 7.63 -2.93 -2.71
N HIS A 22 8.14 -3.74 -3.64
CA HIS A 22 7.34 -4.75 -4.34
C HIS A 22 6.64 -5.72 -3.39
N TYR A 23 7.40 -6.25 -2.43
CA TYR A 23 6.88 -7.23 -1.47
C TYR A 23 5.79 -6.64 -0.59
N LEU A 24 6.02 -5.44 -0.05
CA LEU A 24 5.03 -4.73 0.76
C LEU A 24 3.78 -4.40 -0.05
N PHE A 25 3.93 -4.01 -1.32
CA PHE A 25 2.78 -3.73 -2.18
C PHE A 25 1.97 -4.98 -2.50
N ALA A 26 2.64 -6.11 -2.79
CA ALA A 26 1.98 -7.38 -3.01
C ALA A 26 1.17 -7.83 -1.79
N GLN A 27 1.71 -7.68 -0.58
CA GLN A 27 1.00 -7.98 0.66
C GLN A 27 -0.24 -7.09 0.86
N ILE A 28 -0.11 -5.78 0.59
CA ILE A 28 -1.25 -4.85 0.67
C ILE A 28 -2.34 -5.22 -0.34
N ARG A 29 -1.97 -5.56 -1.58
CA ARG A 29 -2.93 -5.98 -2.61
C ARG A 29 -3.66 -7.26 -2.22
N GLU A 30 -2.95 -8.23 -1.67
CA GLU A 30 -3.54 -9.47 -1.16
C GLU A 30 -4.51 -9.19 0.00
N ALA A 31 -4.10 -8.39 0.98
CA ALA A 31 -4.93 -8.05 2.12
C ALA A 31 -6.19 -7.25 1.72
N VAL A 32 -6.11 -6.37 0.72
CA VAL A 32 -7.27 -5.69 0.13
C VAL A 32 -8.19 -6.69 -0.60
N ALA A 33 -7.63 -7.67 -1.32
CA ALA A 33 -8.44 -8.70 -1.98
C ALA A 33 -9.19 -9.59 -0.96
N VAL A 34 -8.57 -9.90 0.18
CA VAL A 34 -9.23 -10.56 1.31
C VAL A 34 -10.36 -9.70 1.86
N LEU A 35 -10.12 -8.40 2.06
CA LEU A 35 -11.17 -7.46 2.50
C LEU A 35 -12.35 -7.41 1.51
N ASP A 36 -12.10 -7.36 0.21
CA ASP A 36 -13.14 -7.38 -0.82
C ASP A 36 -13.99 -8.66 -0.73
N ALA A 37 -13.34 -9.81 -0.55
CA ALA A 37 -14.01 -11.09 -0.38
C ALA A 37 -14.90 -11.12 0.87
N GLU A 38 -14.45 -10.56 1.99
CA GLU A 38 -15.26 -10.41 3.21
C GLU A 38 -16.50 -9.52 2.98
N LEU A 39 -16.38 -8.52 2.11
CA LEU A 39 -17.47 -7.63 1.70
C LEU A 39 -18.37 -8.23 0.60
N ASN A 40 -18.11 -9.47 0.17
CA ASN A 40 -18.80 -10.15 -0.94
C ASN A 40 -18.76 -9.33 -2.25
N LYS A 41 -17.62 -8.67 -2.49
CA LYS A 41 -17.37 -7.81 -3.65
C LYS A 41 -16.15 -8.33 -4.42
N PRO A 42 -16.11 -8.25 -5.76
CA PRO A 42 -14.89 -8.50 -6.52
C PRO A 42 -13.88 -7.34 -6.35
N THR A 43 -12.60 -7.65 -6.52
CA THR A 43 -11.56 -6.62 -6.66
C THR A 43 -11.82 -5.80 -7.93
N ASP A 44 -12.02 -4.50 -7.75
CA ASP A 44 -12.32 -3.54 -8.82
C ASP A 44 -11.36 -2.34 -8.79
N GLU A 45 -11.66 -1.30 -9.57
CA GLU A 45 -10.83 -0.10 -9.63
C GLU A 45 -10.71 0.63 -8.27
N ALA A 46 -11.75 0.58 -7.43
CA ALA A 46 -11.69 1.19 -6.11
C ALA A 46 -10.74 0.39 -5.19
N SER A 47 -10.73 -0.94 -5.31
CA SER A 47 -9.78 -1.81 -4.63
C SER A 47 -8.33 -1.54 -5.08
N VAL A 48 -8.12 -1.30 -6.38
CA VAL A 48 -6.81 -0.91 -6.91
C VAL A 48 -6.35 0.44 -6.36
N ARG A 49 -7.24 1.45 -6.34
CA ARG A 49 -6.94 2.76 -5.74
C ARG A 49 -6.64 2.65 -4.24
N MET A 50 -7.43 1.85 -3.52
CA MET A 50 -7.20 1.58 -2.10
C MET A 50 -5.82 0.96 -1.87
N ALA A 51 -5.47 -0.12 -2.56
CA ALA A 51 -4.16 -0.76 -2.41
C ALA A 51 -3.02 0.22 -2.74
N ALA A 52 -3.15 0.99 -3.83
CA ALA A 52 -2.18 2.00 -4.22
C ALA A 52 -2.00 3.07 -3.14
N ARG A 53 -3.10 3.57 -2.55
CA ARG A 53 -3.08 4.61 -1.52
C ARG A 53 -2.52 4.14 -0.19
N LEU A 54 -2.71 2.85 0.14
CA LEU A 54 -2.23 2.25 1.38
C LEU A 54 -0.70 2.02 1.38
N LEU A 55 -0.06 1.83 0.22
CA LEU A 55 1.39 1.67 0.15
C LEU A 55 2.20 2.86 0.71
N PRO A 56 2.00 4.12 0.26
CA PRO A 56 2.69 5.27 0.84
C PRO A 56 2.31 5.50 2.32
N LEU A 57 1.09 5.15 2.74
CA LEU A 57 0.70 5.18 4.15
C LEU A 57 1.57 4.21 4.98
N ALA A 58 1.71 2.96 4.52
CA ALA A 58 2.55 1.94 5.15
C ALA A 58 4.00 2.46 5.32
N LYS A 59 4.58 2.99 4.25
CA LYS A 59 5.95 3.54 4.24
C LYS A 59 6.13 4.73 5.18
N GLN A 60 5.15 5.64 5.21
CA GLN A 60 5.18 6.78 6.12
C GLN A 60 5.19 6.36 7.60
N HIS A 61 4.51 5.26 7.92
CA HIS A 61 4.44 4.71 9.28
C HIS A 61 5.51 3.65 9.57
N GLY A 62 6.46 3.43 8.66
CA GLY A 62 7.58 2.50 8.87
C GLY A 62 7.19 1.02 8.83
N PHE A 63 6.11 0.68 8.14
CA PHE A 63 5.75 -0.72 7.89
C PHE A 63 6.77 -1.33 6.91
N ASP A 64 7.26 -2.51 7.27
CA ASP A 64 8.07 -3.42 6.46
C ASP A 64 7.23 -4.63 5.96
N GLN A 65 6.08 -4.88 6.59
CA GLN A 65 5.12 -5.94 6.28
C GLN A 65 3.70 -5.50 6.67
N VAL A 66 2.70 -5.99 5.95
CA VAL A 66 1.27 -5.86 6.29
C VAL A 66 0.65 -7.26 6.34
N ASP A 67 -0.08 -7.53 7.42
CA ASP A 67 -0.77 -8.82 7.64
C ASP A 67 -2.27 -8.69 7.38
N TYR A 68 -2.87 -7.54 7.72
CA TYR A 68 -4.31 -7.31 7.52
C TYR A 68 -4.63 -5.90 7.02
N VAL A 69 -5.69 -5.82 6.22
CA VAL A 69 -6.39 -4.58 5.87
C VAL A 69 -7.83 -4.73 6.36
N VAL A 70 -8.27 -3.87 7.27
CA VAL A 70 -9.60 -3.99 7.90
C VAL A 70 -10.33 -2.65 7.94
N LEU A 71 -11.66 -2.68 7.92
CA LEU A 71 -12.50 -1.49 8.08
C LEU A 71 -12.81 -1.20 9.56
N SER A 72 -12.98 0.08 9.91
CA SER A 72 -13.53 0.48 11.21
C SER A 72 -14.91 -0.14 11.40
N ARG A 73 -15.20 -0.55 12.64
CA ARG A 73 -16.52 -1.03 13.06
C ARG A 73 -16.93 -0.29 14.33
N HIS A 74 -17.99 0.51 14.23
CA HIS A 74 -18.74 1.08 15.34
C HIS A 74 -20.13 0.44 15.38
N VAL A 75 -20.81 0.52 16.52
CA VAL A 75 -22.15 -0.09 16.67
C VAL A 75 -23.11 0.55 15.65
N GLY A 76 -23.48 -0.21 14.63
CA GLY A 76 -24.38 0.24 13.56
C GLY A 76 -23.69 0.93 12.36
N GLU A 77 -22.39 1.18 12.40
CA GLU A 77 -21.64 1.87 11.33
C GLU A 77 -20.31 1.17 11.04
N VAL A 78 -20.05 0.86 9.76
CA VAL A 78 -18.81 0.20 9.31
C VAL A 78 -18.21 1.00 8.17
N GLY A 79 -16.87 1.09 8.16
CA GLY A 79 -16.15 1.53 6.97
C GLY A 79 -15.86 3.03 6.88
N GLU A 80 -15.90 3.77 7.99
CA GLU A 80 -15.39 5.15 8.02
C GLU A 80 -13.88 5.21 7.71
N ASN A 81 -13.12 4.29 8.30
CA ASN A 81 -11.67 4.20 8.15
C ASN A 81 -11.26 2.82 7.67
N VAL A 82 -10.13 2.77 6.95
CA VAL A 82 -9.41 1.53 6.62
C VAL A 82 -8.08 1.52 7.37
N PHE A 83 -7.74 0.39 7.96
CA PHE A 83 -6.55 0.18 8.77
C PHE A 83 -5.61 -0.81 8.10
N LEU A 84 -4.33 -0.45 8.04
CA LEU A 84 -3.24 -1.41 7.90
C LEU A 84 -2.87 -1.94 9.27
N VAL A 85 -2.70 -3.25 9.38
CA VAL A 85 -2.24 -3.92 10.60
C VAL A 85 -1.07 -4.83 10.29
N ARG A 86 -0.04 -4.76 11.15
CA ARG A 86 1.06 -5.72 11.23
C ARG A 86 0.98 -6.44 12.57
N GLY A 87 1.08 -7.76 12.53
CA GLY A 87 0.88 -8.67 13.66
C GLY A 87 -0.56 -9.18 13.76
N GLU A 88 -0.77 -10.06 14.73
CA GLU A 88 -2.08 -10.65 15.02
C GLU A 88 -3.08 -9.59 15.50
N LEU A 89 -4.33 -9.65 15.03
CA LEU A 89 -5.37 -8.68 15.42
C LEU A 89 -5.69 -8.71 16.93
N ALA A 90 -5.43 -9.83 17.60
CA ALA A 90 -5.62 -10.00 19.03
C ALA A 90 -4.38 -9.65 19.86
N ASP A 91 -3.23 -9.40 19.23
CA ASP A 91 -2.00 -9.01 19.93
C ASP A 91 -2.05 -7.52 20.26
N PRO A 92 -2.01 -7.12 21.55
CA PRO A 92 -1.96 -5.71 21.93
C PRO A 92 -0.77 -4.93 21.38
N ALA A 93 0.32 -5.62 20.99
CA ALA A 93 1.52 -5.01 20.43
C ALA A 93 1.47 -4.80 18.91
N HIS A 94 0.33 -5.10 18.26
CA HIS A 94 0.18 -4.90 16.82
C HIS A 94 0.42 -3.45 16.39
N LEU A 95 1.06 -3.26 15.24
CA LEU A 95 1.21 -1.93 14.64
C LEU A 95 0.02 -1.63 13.74
N ARG A 96 -0.48 -0.39 13.81
CA ARG A 96 -1.59 0.05 12.97
C ARG A 96 -1.39 1.44 12.40
N ALA A 97 -1.81 1.64 11.16
CA ALA A 97 -1.95 2.94 10.49
C ALA A 97 -3.32 2.98 9.81
N HIS A 98 -3.88 4.17 9.60
CA HIS A 98 -5.19 4.31 8.99
C HIS A 98 -5.34 5.58 8.17
N ILE A 99 -6.32 5.54 7.27
CA ILE A 99 -6.87 6.67 6.52
C ILE A 99 -8.38 6.48 6.42
N THR A 100 -9.10 7.52 6.01
CA THR A 100 -10.53 7.39 5.71
C THR A 100 -10.73 6.49 4.49
N THR A 101 -11.81 5.70 4.47
CA THR A 101 -12.13 4.86 3.32
C THR A 101 -12.39 5.72 2.08
N HIS A 102 -12.97 6.91 2.26
CA HIS A 102 -13.16 7.89 1.20
C HIS A 102 -11.83 8.31 0.57
N GLU A 103 -10.84 8.70 1.38
CA GLU A 103 -9.51 9.04 0.88
C GLU A 103 -8.84 7.87 0.15
N ALA A 104 -8.99 6.64 0.68
CA ALA A 104 -8.45 5.43 0.07
C ALA A 104 -9.05 5.15 -1.32
N MET A 105 -10.34 5.45 -1.51
CA MET A 105 -11.06 5.16 -2.76
C MET A 105 -11.02 6.30 -3.77
N GLU A 106 -10.86 7.56 -3.35
CA GLU A 106 -10.84 8.72 -4.25
C GLU A 106 -9.45 9.09 -4.74
N THR A 107 -8.40 8.75 -3.97
CA THR A 107 -7.03 9.07 -4.41
C THR A 107 -6.66 8.22 -5.62
N SER A 108 -6.22 8.87 -6.70
CA SER A 108 -5.79 8.16 -7.90
C SER A 108 -4.54 7.31 -7.64
N VAL A 109 -4.33 6.30 -8.48
CA VAL A 109 -3.13 5.46 -8.40
C VAL A 109 -1.89 6.30 -8.62
N GLU A 110 -1.90 7.18 -9.62
CA GLU A 110 -0.79 8.06 -9.99
C GLU A 110 -0.42 9.00 -8.84
N ALA A 111 -1.41 9.60 -8.19
CA ALA A 111 -1.18 10.46 -7.04
C ALA A 111 -0.54 9.69 -5.87
N SER A 112 -0.99 8.47 -5.63
CA SER A 112 -0.44 7.59 -4.60
C SER A 112 1.01 7.18 -4.90
N MET A 113 1.32 6.88 -6.16
CA MET A 113 2.68 6.54 -6.60
C MET A 113 3.62 7.75 -6.51
N ALA A 114 3.16 8.94 -6.91
CA ALA A 114 3.94 10.17 -6.75
C ALA A 114 4.27 10.46 -5.26
N GLN A 115 3.32 10.18 -4.36
CA GLN A 115 3.56 10.31 -2.91
C GLN A 115 4.56 9.27 -2.40
N LEU A 116 4.49 8.03 -2.89
CA LEU A 116 5.46 6.98 -2.55
C LEU A 116 6.88 7.38 -2.93
N ASP A 117 7.07 7.88 -4.15
CA ASP A 117 8.37 8.32 -4.65
C ASP A 117 8.99 9.42 -3.78
N GLU A 118 8.18 10.39 -3.35
CA GLU A 118 8.63 11.46 -2.46
C GLU A 118 9.01 10.92 -1.08
N ILE A 119 8.23 9.99 -0.52
CA ILE A 119 8.57 9.33 0.75
C ILE A 119 9.88 8.56 0.62
N ASN A 120 10.06 7.79 -0.45
CA ASN A 120 11.27 7.01 -0.69
C ASN A 120 12.49 7.91 -0.84
N ARG A 121 12.41 8.98 -1.65
CA ARG A 121 13.46 9.97 -1.79
C ARG A 121 13.86 10.57 -0.44
N ARG A 122 12.86 10.96 0.37
CA ARG A 122 13.09 11.51 1.72
C ARG A 122 13.75 10.50 2.65
N LEU A 123 13.36 9.23 2.60
CA LEU A 123 13.97 8.18 3.43
C LEU A 123 15.41 7.89 3.02
N MET A 124 15.72 7.88 1.72
CA MET A 124 17.09 7.71 1.21
C MET A 124 18.02 8.81 1.70
N LEU A 125 17.56 10.06 1.78
CA LEU A 125 18.36 11.18 2.29
C LEU A 125 18.62 11.12 3.80
N ARG A 126 17.80 10.38 4.56
CA ARG A 126 17.94 10.23 6.02
C ARG A 126 18.92 9.12 6.42
N LEU A 127 19.22 8.20 5.52
CA LEU A 127 20.22 7.17 5.73
C LEU A 127 21.60 7.72 5.30
N PRO A 128 22.63 7.72 6.17
CA PRO A 128 23.97 8.05 5.72
C PRO A 128 24.41 7.03 4.65
N PRO A 129 25.18 7.46 3.62
CA PRO A 129 25.74 6.52 2.67
C PRO A 129 26.60 5.50 3.45
N ARG A 130 26.34 4.22 3.19
CA ARG A 130 27.14 3.11 3.74
C ARG A 130 28.55 3.13 3.17
#